data_AF-A0A919ADV3-F1
#
_entry.id   AF-A0A919ADV3-F1
#
_cell.length_a   1.000
_cell.length_b   1.000
_cell.length_c   1.000
_cell.angle_alpha   90.00
_cell.angle_beta   90.00
_cell.angle_gamma   90.00
#
_symmetry.space_group_name_H-M   'P 1'
#
loop_
_entity.id
_entity.type
_entity.pdbx_description
1 polymer ?
#
loop_
_entity_poly.entity_id
_entity_poly.type
_entity_poly.pdbx_seq_one_letter_code
_entity_poly.pdbx_strand_id
1 'polypeptide(L)'
;MKKGTHTVAVQRQYTGTAGRIENSQVAVYLVYAGVRGHAAVDRELYIPRSWTCDPRRCRAAGLGEDTVFATKPELARTMIERFLDAGHHVGWVTGDEVYGGNPKLRAALEERGIGYVLAVACSAEMVTGAGKFRADALAAKLPKRAWQKLSAGRGAKGRRFYDWAVIDLADPGPGHQLLIRRNRATGELAYYLCFSPRPVPLTELVRVAGSRWRVADRERAGRAG
;
A
#
# COMPACT_ATOMS: atom_id res chain seq x y z
N MET A 1 -5.37 3.16 24.08
CA MET A 1 -6.72 2.57 24.21
C MET A 1 -7.66 3.65 24.73
N LYS A 2 -8.53 4.24 23.89
CA LYS A 2 -9.46 5.29 24.31
C LYS A 2 -10.89 4.75 24.28
N LYS A 3 -11.52 4.61 25.46
CA LYS A 3 -12.87 4.05 25.68
C LYS A 3 -13.92 5.18 25.79
N GLY A 4 -14.12 5.98 24.75
CA GLY A 4 -15.11 7.06 24.80
C GLY A 4 -15.88 7.24 23.49
N THR A 5 -17.20 7.44 23.60
CA THR A 5 -18.11 7.86 22.51
C THR A 5 -17.84 9.27 22.00
N HIS A 6 -17.03 10.05 22.73
CA HIS A 6 -16.67 11.45 22.43
C HIS A 6 -15.32 11.60 21.72
N THR A 7 -14.62 10.50 21.40
CA THR A 7 -13.34 10.57 20.68
C THR A 7 -13.59 10.48 19.17
N VAL A 8 -13.14 11.50 18.42
CA VAL A 8 -13.34 11.66 16.96
C VAL A 8 -13.06 10.36 16.19
N ALA A 9 -13.90 10.01 15.21
CA ALA A 9 -13.67 8.90 14.26
C ALA A 9 -13.51 7.49 14.86
N VAL A 10 -13.88 7.28 16.13
CA VAL A 10 -13.86 5.94 16.74
C VAL A 10 -15.00 5.09 16.17
N GLN A 11 -14.65 3.95 15.57
CA GLN A 11 -15.60 2.90 15.19
C GLN A 11 -14.92 1.53 15.30
N ARG A 12 -15.72 0.46 15.44
CA ARG A 12 -15.32 -0.93 15.25
C ARG A 12 -14.63 -1.11 13.90
N GLN A 13 -13.31 -1.13 13.92
CA GLN A 13 -12.46 -1.37 12.76
C GLN A 13 -11.42 -2.42 13.10
N TYR A 14 -10.96 -3.16 12.09
CA TYR A 14 -9.89 -4.14 12.28
C TYR A 14 -8.61 -3.42 12.70
N THR A 15 -8.12 -3.72 13.90
CA THR A 15 -6.85 -3.20 14.38
C THR A 15 -5.79 -4.28 14.17
N GLY A 16 -4.80 -4.01 13.31
CA GLY A 16 -3.67 -4.94 13.10
C GLY A 16 -2.84 -5.20 14.37
N THR A 17 -3.06 -4.40 15.42
CA THR A 17 -2.38 -4.52 16.71
C THR A 17 -3.11 -5.42 17.72
N ALA A 18 -4.45 -5.37 17.77
CA ALA A 18 -5.21 -6.24 18.67
C ALA A 18 -5.64 -7.56 18.00
N GLY A 19 -5.44 -7.68 16.68
CA GLY A 19 -5.86 -8.85 15.90
C GLY A 19 -7.39 -9.03 15.87
N ARG A 20 -8.14 -8.00 16.26
CA ARG A 20 -9.60 -8.03 16.41
C ARG A 20 -10.22 -6.70 16.01
N ILE A 21 -11.53 -6.76 15.71
CA ILE A 21 -12.35 -5.59 15.41
C ILE A 21 -12.65 -4.87 16.72
N GLU A 22 -12.12 -3.66 16.86
CA GLU A 22 -12.26 -2.84 18.06
C GLU A 22 -12.61 -1.40 17.70
N ASN A 23 -13.24 -0.72 18.67
CA ASN A 23 -13.40 0.72 18.62
C ASN A 23 -12.03 1.38 18.62
N SER A 24 -11.63 1.87 17.44
CA SER A 24 -10.31 2.46 17.21
C SER A 24 -10.43 3.65 16.25
N GLN A 25 -9.48 4.57 16.39
CA GLN A 25 -9.18 5.56 15.36
C GLN A 25 -8.20 4.95 14.37
N VAL A 26 -8.44 5.16 13.08
CA VAL A 26 -7.52 4.74 12.04
C VAL A 26 -7.02 5.99 11.33
N ALA A 27 -5.70 6.12 11.19
CA ALA A 27 -5.09 7.16 10.39
C ALA A 27 -4.36 6.54 9.20
N VAL A 28 -4.40 7.23 8.07
CA VAL A 28 -3.58 6.96 6.90
C VAL A 28 -2.31 7.79 7.03
N TYR A 29 -1.15 7.17 6.81
CA TYR A 29 0.15 7.83 6.89
C TYR A 29 0.84 7.78 5.53
N LEU A 30 1.40 8.91 5.11
CA LEU A 30 2.34 8.98 3.99
C LEU A 30 3.75 9.11 4.55
N VAL A 31 4.62 8.19 4.13
CA VAL A 31 6.02 8.14 4.59
C VAL A 31 6.94 8.27 3.38
N TYR A 32 7.74 9.33 3.39
CA TYR A 32 8.82 9.49 2.42
C TYR A 32 10.03 8.66 2.84
N ALA A 33 10.56 7.85 1.94
CA ALA A 33 11.68 6.95 2.22
C ALA A 33 12.80 7.14 1.19
N GLY A 34 13.97 7.56 1.67
CA GLY A 34 15.20 7.72 0.89
C GLY A 34 16.30 6.76 1.31
N VAL A 35 17.48 6.89 0.70
CA VAL A 35 18.67 6.08 1.07
C VAL A 35 19.12 6.37 2.50
N ARG A 36 19.03 7.65 2.92
CA ARG A 36 19.52 8.14 4.22
C ARG A 36 18.52 8.00 5.37
N GLY A 37 17.27 7.60 5.10
CA GLY A 37 16.25 7.50 6.15
C GLY A 37 14.83 7.51 5.62
N HIS A 38 13.88 7.71 6.53
CA HIS A 38 12.47 7.85 6.21
C HIS A 38 11.78 8.79 7.22
N ALA A 39 10.77 9.53 6.75
CA ALA A 39 10.01 10.48 7.55
C ALA A 39 8.52 10.40 7.20
N ALA A 40 7.66 10.50 8.21
CA ALA A 40 6.24 10.74 7.96
C ALA A 40 6.09 12.18 7.45
N VAL A 41 5.47 12.33 6.28
CA VAL A 41 5.34 13.64 5.59
C VAL A 41 3.89 14.12 5.55
N ASP A 42 2.93 13.22 5.70
CA ASP A 42 1.52 13.57 5.82
C ASP A 42 0.77 12.51 6.64
N ARG A 43 -0.35 12.89 7.25
CA ARG A 43 -1.29 11.99 7.91
C ARG A 43 -2.73 12.50 7.75
N GLU A 44 -3.66 11.59 7.53
CA GLU A 44 -5.09 11.90 7.47
C GLU A 44 -5.86 10.95 8.39
N LEU A 45 -6.84 11.48 9.12
CA LEU A 45 -7.71 10.66 9.96
C LEU A 45 -8.82 10.04 9.10
N TYR A 46 -8.97 8.72 9.14
CA TYR A 46 -10.06 8.05 8.43
C TYR A 46 -11.36 8.22 9.22
N ILE A 47 -12.26 9.07 8.70
CA ILE A 47 -13.57 9.33 9.27
C ILE A 47 -14.59 8.35 8.66
N PRO A 48 -15.20 7.45 9.44
CA PRO A 48 -16.18 6.51 8.91
C PRO A 48 -17.48 7.20 8.50
N ARG A 49 -18.21 6.61 7.54
CA ARG A 49 -19.50 7.13 7.06
C ARG A 49 -20.53 7.33 8.19
N SER A 50 -20.50 6.48 9.21
CA SER A 50 -21.37 6.58 10.39
C SER A 50 -21.19 7.89 11.19
N TRP A 51 -20.01 8.52 11.08
CA TRP A 51 -19.74 9.82 11.68
C TRP A 51 -20.18 10.95 10.77
N THR A 52 -19.84 10.90 9.47
CA THR A 52 -20.16 11.97 8.52
C THR A 52 -21.66 12.11 8.25
N CYS A 53 -22.46 11.09 8.53
CA CYS A 53 -23.93 11.17 8.48
C CYS A 53 -24.56 11.81 9.73
N ASP A 54 -23.77 12.23 10.73
CA ASP A 54 -24.23 12.94 11.92
C ASP A 54 -23.45 14.26 12.08
N PRO A 55 -23.91 15.35 11.43
CA PRO A 55 -23.23 16.65 11.47
C PRO A 55 -23.12 17.23 12.89
N ARG A 56 -24.06 16.91 13.80
CA ARG A 56 -23.99 17.35 15.20
C ARG A 56 -22.85 16.67 15.92
N ARG A 57 -22.68 15.36 15.72
CA ARG A 57 -21.55 14.60 16.26
C ARG A 57 -20.22 15.04 15.66
N CYS A 58 -20.17 15.35 14.36
CA CYS A 58 -18.96 15.90 13.74
C CYS A 58 -18.56 17.25 14.37
N ARG A 59 -19.49 18.20 14.48
CA ARG A 59 -19.23 19.50 15.11
C ARG A 59 -18.79 19.38 16.56
N ALA A 60 -19.48 18.56 17.35
CA ALA A 60 -19.11 18.32 18.76
C ALA A 60 -17.70 17.72 18.91
N ALA A 61 -17.20 17.05 17.87
CA ALA A 61 -15.87 16.47 17.83
C ALA A 61 -14.82 17.39 17.15
N GLY A 62 -15.20 18.61 16.73
CA GLY A 62 -14.32 19.56 16.07
C GLY A 62 -14.00 19.24 14.61
N LEU A 63 -14.78 18.36 13.96
CA LEU A 63 -14.67 18.13 12.52
C LEU A 63 -15.31 19.31 11.77
N GLY A 64 -14.64 19.79 10.72
CA GLY A 64 -15.14 20.89 9.89
C GLY A 64 -16.48 20.54 9.23
N GLU A 65 -17.30 21.55 8.94
CA GLU A 65 -18.66 21.34 8.40
C GLU A 65 -18.64 20.62 7.04
N ASP A 66 -17.57 20.76 6.27
CA ASP A 66 -17.37 20.11 4.97
C ASP A 66 -16.74 18.70 5.08
N THR A 67 -16.68 18.11 6.27
CA THR A 67 -16.08 16.78 6.45
C THR A 67 -16.96 15.70 5.82
N VAL A 68 -16.58 15.29 4.61
CA VAL A 68 -17.21 14.18 3.87
C VAL A 68 -16.46 12.87 4.06
N PHE A 69 -17.18 11.76 3.84
CA PHE A 69 -16.56 10.44 3.88
C PHE A 69 -15.56 10.27 2.74
N ALA A 70 -14.35 9.83 3.09
CA ALA A 70 -13.32 9.43 2.13
C ALA A 70 -12.76 8.05 2.50
N THR A 71 -12.62 7.18 1.51
CA THR A 71 -11.96 5.87 1.66
C THR A 71 -10.46 6.05 1.89
N LYS A 72 -9.79 5.03 2.46
CA LYS A 72 -8.32 5.09 2.67
C LYS A 72 -7.53 5.35 1.37
N PRO A 73 -7.86 4.74 0.22
CA PRO A 73 -7.18 5.05 -1.03
C PRO A 73 -7.43 6.48 -1.53
N GLU A 74 -8.62 7.04 -1.30
CA GLU A 74 -8.91 8.44 -1.63
C GLU A 74 -8.08 9.38 -0.76
N LEU A 75 -8.01 9.13 0.56
CA LEU A 75 -7.13 9.88 1.46
C LEU A 75 -5.66 9.79 1.02
N ALA A 76 -5.17 8.58 0.73
CA ALA A 76 -3.80 8.38 0.27
C ALA A 76 -3.53 9.09 -1.05
N ARG A 77 -4.47 9.07 -2.00
CA ARG A 77 -4.37 9.82 -3.26
C ARG A 77 -4.23 11.31 -2.98
N THR A 78 -5.12 11.90 -2.19
CA THR A 78 -5.06 13.33 -1.84
C THR A 78 -3.73 13.71 -1.17
N MET A 79 -3.24 12.88 -0.24
CA MET A 79 -1.96 13.11 0.44
C MET A 79 -0.78 13.05 -0.53
N ILE A 80 -0.80 12.10 -1.47
CA ILE A 80 0.23 11.98 -2.50
C ILE A 80 0.19 13.19 -3.44
N GLU A 81 -0.99 13.56 -3.94
CA GLU A 81 -1.16 14.72 -4.82
C GLU A 81 -0.67 16.00 -4.14
N ARG A 82 -1.09 16.26 -2.89
CA ARG A 82 -0.61 17.40 -2.09
C ARG A 82 0.91 17.42 -1.96
N PHE A 83 1.52 16.27 -1.68
CA PHE A 83 2.97 16.16 -1.53
C PHE A 83 3.70 16.46 -2.86
N LEU A 84 3.18 15.98 -3.98
CA LEU A 84 3.75 16.22 -5.30
C LEU A 84 3.55 17.67 -5.76
N ASP A 85 2.37 18.22 -5.54
CA ASP A 85 2.00 19.59 -5.92
C ASP A 85 2.77 20.64 -5.09
N ALA A 86 3.26 20.27 -3.90
CA ALA A 86 4.22 21.05 -3.12
C ALA A 86 5.66 21.04 -3.72
N GLY A 87 5.89 20.39 -4.86
CA GLY A 87 7.17 20.36 -5.56
C GLY A 87 8.10 19.23 -5.14
N HIS A 88 7.62 18.25 -4.34
CA HIS A 88 8.43 17.10 -3.97
C HIS A 88 8.44 16.04 -5.08
N HIS A 89 9.61 15.46 -5.34
CA HIS A 89 9.78 14.44 -6.36
C HIS A 89 9.97 13.05 -5.74
N VAL A 90 9.21 12.08 -6.26
CA VAL A 90 9.36 10.65 -5.95
C VAL A 90 9.34 9.85 -7.25
N GLY A 91 10.17 8.81 -7.32
CA GLY A 91 10.13 7.87 -8.45
C GLY A 91 9.16 6.70 -8.24
N TRP A 92 8.74 6.46 -7.00
CA TRP A 92 8.04 5.23 -6.62
C TRP A 92 7.04 5.44 -5.48
N VAL A 93 5.91 4.73 -5.56
CA VAL A 93 4.94 4.55 -4.47
C VAL A 93 4.77 3.07 -4.13
N THR A 94 4.65 2.73 -2.85
CA THR A 94 4.33 1.36 -2.39
C THR A 94 3.30 1.37 -1.27
N GLY A 95 2.49 0.32 -1.19
CA GLY A 95 1.32 0.24 -0.32
C GLY A 95 0.78 -1.19 -0.20
N ASP A 96 -0.17 -1.40 0.71
CA ASP A 96 -0.87 -2.69 0.86
C ASP A 96 -2.01 -2.86 -0.14
N GLU A 97 -2.64 -4.02 -0.03
CA GLU A 97 -3.78 -4.49 -0.79
C GLU A 97 -4.93 -3.49 -0.86
N VAL A 98 -5.19 -2.71 0.20
CA VAL A 98 -6.26 -1.70 0.18
C VAL A 98 -5.98 -0.63 -0.87
N TYR A 99 -4.72 -0.23 -1.03
CA TYR A 99 -4.29 0.75 -2.01
C TYR A 99 -4.11 0.12 -3.39
N GLY A 100 -3.48 -1.05 -3.46
CA GLY A 100 -3.24 -1.74 -4.72
C GLY A 100 -4.50 -2.25 -5.39
N GLY A 101 -5.58 -2.50 -4.65
CA GLY A 101 -6.90 -2.81 -5.20
C GLY A 101 -7.66 -1.61 -5.78
N ASN A 102 -7.16 -0.37 -5.61
CA ASN A 102 -7.87 0.82 -6.05
C ASN A 102 -7.39 1.31 -7.44
N PRO A 103 -8.18 1.17 -8.52
CA PRO A 103 -7.77 1.58 -9.86
C PRO A 103 -7.60 3.10 -10.01
N LYS A 104 -8.40 3.91 -9.29
CA LYS A 104 -8.31 5.38 -9.37
C LYS A 104 -6.99 5.91 -8.79
N LEU A 105 -6.47 5.27 -7.75
CA LEU A 105 -5.16 5.60 -7.19
C LEU A 105 -4.05 5.23 -8.18
N ARG A 106 -4.12 4.04 -8.79
CA ARG A 106 -3.13 3.61 -9.79
C ARG A 106 -3.09 4.53 -11.01
N ALA A 107 -4.26 4.86 -11.56
CA ALA A 107 -4.38 5.80 -12.67
C ALA A 107 -3.78 7.18 -12.33
N ALA A 108 -4.06 7.72 -11.14
CA ALA A 108 -3.49 9.01 -10.73
C ALA A 108 -1.96 8.99 -10.59
N LEU A 109 -1.37 7.86 -10.20
CA LEU A 109 0.09 7.69 -10.18
C LEU A 109 0.68 7.61 -11.59
N GLU A 110 0.01 6.87 -12.48
CA GLU A 110 0.41 6.71 -13.88
C GLU A 110 0.33 8.03 -14.66
N GLU A 111 -0.75 8.80 -14.49
CA GLU A 111 -0.94 10.13 -15.07
C GLU A 111 0.20 11.10 -14.68
N ARG A 112 0.76 10.93 -13.48
CA ARG A 112 1.90 11.71 -12.98
C ARG A 112 3.26 11.07 -13.30
N GLY A 113 3.29 9.98 -14.06
CA GLY A 113 4.52 9.27 -14.44
C GLY A 113 5.25 8.61 -13.27
N ILE A 114 4.55 8.28 -12.19
CA ILE A 114 5.13 7.70 -10.97
C ILE A 114 5.00 6.18 -11.02
N GLY A 115 6.13 5.49 -10.89
CA GLY A 115 6.13 4.03 -10.76
C GLY A 115 5.49 3.58 -9.44
N TYR A 116 4.93 2.39 -9.41
CA TYR A 116 4.41 1.83 -8.18
C TYR A 116 4.67 0.33 -8.04
N VAL A 117 4.69 -0.12 -6.78
CA VAL A 117 4.64 -1.53 -6.39
C VAL A 117 3.64 -1.65 -5.25
N LEU A 118 2.38 -1.98 -5.58
CA LEU A 118 1.27 -2.03 -4.64
C LEU A 118 0.84 -3.47 -4.43
N ALA A 119 0.71 -3.91 -3.17
CA ALA A 119 0.23 -5.26 -2.91
C ALA A 119 -1.20 -5.44 -3.42
N VAL A 120 -1.56 -6.65 -3.83
CA VAL A 120 -2.91 -7.01 -4.30
C VAL A 120 -3.30 -8.38 -3.76
N ALA A 121 -4.60 -8.67 -3.74
CA ALA A 121 -5.13 -9.95 -3.32
C ALA A 121 -4.63 -11.08 -4.24
N CYS A 122 -4.54 -12.30 -3.72
CA CYS A 122 -4.24 -13.48 -4.53
C CYS A 122 -5.30 -13.75 -5.61
N SER A 123 -6.54 -13.31 -5.36
CA SER A 123 -7.67 -13.39 -6.28
C SER A 123 -7.73 -12.25 -7.30
N ALA A 124 -6.80 -11.30 -7.26
CA ALA A 124 -6.78 -10.20 -8.22
C ALA A 124 -6.63 -10.74 -9.65
N GLU A 125 -7.49 -10.27 -10.53
CA GLU A 125 -7.50 -10.69 -11.93
C GLU A 125 -6.47 -9.89 -12.74
N MET A 126 -5.74 -10.61 -13.58
CA MET A 126 -4.61 -10.11 -14.37
C MET A 126 -4.80 -10.55 -15.81
N VAL A 127 -4.63 -9.62 -16.75
CA VAL A 127 -4.65 -9.94 -18.18
C VAL A 127 -3.23 -10.13 -18.66
N THR A 128 -2.97 -11.29 -19.24
CA THR A 128 -1.69 -11.65 -19.85
C THR A 128 -1.90 -11.90 -21.34
N GLY A 129 -0.81 -12.08 -22.10
CA GLY A 129 -0.92 -12.48 -23.52
C GLY A 129 -1.63 -13.84 -23.72
N ALA A 130 -1.75 -14.67 -22.68
CA ALA A 130 -2.46 -15.95 -22.71
C ALA A 130 -3.91 -15.87 -22.24
N GLY A 131 -4.41 -14.67 -21.88
CA GLY A 131 -5.75 -14.45 -21.35
C GLY A 131 -5.77 -13.93 -19.92
N LYS A 132 -6.97 -13.94 -19.33
CA LYS A 132 -7.26 -13.40 -18.00
C LYS A 132 -7.15 -14.50 -16.93
N PHE A 133 -6.36 -14.26 -15.90
CA PHE A 133 -6.10 -15.22 -14.82
C PHE A 133 -6.05 -14.54 -13.46
N ARG A 134 -6.34 -15.28 -12.38
CA ARG A 134 -6.02 -14.81 -11.02
C ARG A 134 -4.51 -14.84 -10.78
N ALA A 135 -4.03 -13.96 -9.91
CA ALA A 135 -2.61 -13.87 -9.55
C ALA A 135 -2.05 -15.20 -8.97
N ASP A 136 -2.82 -15.90 -8.14
CA ASP A 136 -2.42 -17.21 -7.61
C ASP A 136 -2.35 -18.32 -8.67
N ALA A 137 -3.32 -18.35 -9.59
CA ALA A 137 -3.33 -19.27 -10.72
C ALA A 137 -2.12 -19.05 -11.64
N LEU A 138 -1.69 -17.80 -11.84
CA LEU A 138 -0.46 -17.47 -12.56
C LEU A 138 0.78 -17.99 -11.81
N ALA A 139 0.87 -17.74 -10.51
CA ALA A 139 2.00 -18.18 -9.70
C ALA A 139 2.17 -19.71 -9.70
N ALA A 140 1.07 -20.46 -9.71
CA ALA A 140 1.08 -21.92 -9.80
C ALA A 140 1.63 -22.44 -11.14
N LYS A 141 1.51 -21.67 -12.22
CA LYS A 141 1.99 -22.03 -13.57
C LYS A 141 3.46 -21.68 -13.81
N LEU A 142 4.10 -20.94 -12.90
CA LEU A 142 5.48 -20.50 -13.08
C LEU A 142 6.47 -21.67 -12.95
N PRO A 143 7.36 -21.88 -13.95
CA PRO A 143 8.41 -22.89 -13.83
C PRO A 143 9.42 -22.51 -12.76
N LYS A 144 10.13 -23.50 -12.18
CA LYS A 144 11.15 -23.26 -11.13
C LYS A 144 12.19 -22.21 -11.53
N ARG A 145 12.58 -22.17 -12.81
CA ARG A 145 13.56 -21.21 -13.36
C ARG A 145 13.09 -19.75 -13.38
N ALA A 146 11.79 -19.49 -13.23
CA ALA A 146 11.26 -18.12 -13.19
C ALA A 146 11.52 -17.42 -11.84
N TRP A 147 11.93 -18.17 -10.82
CA TRP A 147 12.12 -17.67 -9.46
C TRP A 147 13.58 -17.29 -9.21
N GLN A 148 13.79 -16.05 -8.75
CA GLN A 148 15.10 -15.49 -8.45
C GLN A 148 15.22 -15.15 -6.97
N LYS A 149 16.29 -15.61 -6.32
CA LYS A 149 16.59 -15.28 -4.93
C LYS A 149 17.10 -13.84 -4.84
N LEU A 150 16.31 -12.94 -4.28
CA LEU A 150 16.68 -11.54 -4.10
C LEU A 150 16.35 -11.03 -2.69
N SER A 151 17.11 -10.03 -2.24
CA SER A 151 16.90 -9.43 -0.93
C SER A 151 15.94 -8.23 -1.00
N ALA A 152 14.89 -8.26 -0.17
CA ALA A 152 13.94 -7.15 0.03
C ALA A 152 14.50 -6.07 1.00
N GLY A 153 15.81 -5.86 0.99
CA GLY A 153 16.52 -4.99 1.92
C GLY A 153 16.87 -5.61 3.28
N ARG A 154 17.51 -4.80 4.13
CA ARG A 154 17.92 -5.17 5.49
C ARG A 154 16.71 -5.22 6.43
N GLY A 155 16.65 -6.22 7.28
CA GLY A 155 15.75 -6.32 8.44
C GLY A 155 16.57 -6.49 9.73
N ALA A 156 15.87 -6.65 10.87
CA ALA A 156 16.50 -6.74 12.20
C ALA A 156 17.53 -7.88 12.33
N LYS A 157 17.34 -8.99 11.58
CA LYS A 157 18.23 -10.16 11.58
C LYS A 157 19.12 -10.25 10.33
N GLY A 158 19.36 -9.12 9.65
CA GLY A 158 20.14 -9.06 8.41
C GLY A 158 19.29 -9.00 7.15
N ARG A 159 19.88 -9.33 5.99
CA ARG A 159 19.20 -9.24 4.68
C ARG A 159 18.02 -10.21 4.62
N ARG A 160 16.85 -9.72 4.19
CA ARG A 160 15.64 -10.54 4.04
C ARG A 160 15.57 -11.10 2.63
N PHE A 161 15.89 -12.38 2.48
CA PHE A 161 15.85 -13.07 1.19
C PHE A 161 14.50 -13.74 0.96
N TYR A 162 13.96 -13.54 -0.25
CA TYR A 162 12.78 -14.21 -0.76
C TYR A 162 13.07 -14.70 -2.17
N ASP A 163 12.24 -15.61 -2.67
CA ASP A 163 12.24 -15.93 -4.09
C ASP A 163 11.21 -15.03 -4.78
N TRP A 164 11.59 -14.44 -5.90
CA TRP A 164 10.79 -13.47 -6.63
C TRP A 164 10.58 -13.92 -8.07
N ALA A 165 9.39 -13.68 -8.59
CA ALA A 165 9.08 -13.84 -10.00
C ALA A 165 8.34 -12.60 -10.50
N VAL A 166 8.44 -12.32 -11.79
CA VAL A 166 7.73 -11.22 -12.45
C VAL A 166 7.06 -11.75 -13.72
N ILE A 167 5.86 -11.26 -13.99
CA ILE A 167 5.08 -11.58 -15.19
C ILE A 167 4.65 -10.25 -15.81
N ASP A 168 4.98 -10.03 -17.08
CA ASP A 168 4.48 -8.88 -17.83
C ASP A 168 2.98 -9.05 -18.11
N LEU A 169 2.23 -7.97 -17.91
CA LEU A 169 0.80 -7.91 -18.14
C LEU A 169 0.51 -7.30 -19.51
N ALA A 170 -0.57 -7.76 -20.15
CA ALA A 170 -0.98 -7.27 -21.46
C ALA A 170 -1.92 -6.05 -21.35
N ASP A 171 -2.69 -5.96 -20.27
CA ASP A 171 -3.58 -4.84 -19.95
C ASP A 171 -3.22 -4.32 -18.55
N PRO A 172 -3.20 -2.99 -18.33
CA PRO A 172 -3.61 -1.91 -19.24
C PRO A 172 -2.57 -1.51 -20.30
N GLY A 173 -1.42 -2.18 -20.36
CA GLY A 173 -0.43 -1.99 -21.42
C GLY A 173 1.02 -2.14 -20.94
N PRO A 174 2.00 -1.68 -21.73
CA PRO A 174 3.41 -1.79 -21.40
C PRO A 174 3.76 -1.20 -20.02
N GLY A 175 4.80 -1.76 -19.39
CA GLY A 175 5.26 -1.31 -18.07
C GLY A 175 4.46 -1.87 -16.90
N HIS A 176 3.34 -2.56 -17.14
CA HIS A 176 2.53 -3.23 -16.13
C HIS A 176 2.99 -4.67 -15.88
N GLN A 177 3.19 -5.01 -14.62
CA GLN A 177 3.78 -6.29 -14.22
C GLN A 177 3.12 -6.83 -12.95
N LEU A 178 2.96 -8.15 -12.87
CA LEU A 178 2.69 -8.85 -11.62
C LEU A 178 4.02 -9.30 -11.01
N LEU A 179 4.38 -8.72 -9.88
CA LEU A 179 5.49 -9.17 -9.05
C LEU A 179 4.99 -10.13 -7.98
N ILE A 180 5.67 -11.27 -7.83
CA ILE A 180 5.29 -12.33 -6.89
C ILE A 180 6.47 -12.58 -5.97
N ARG A 181 6.21 -12.58 -4.67
CA ARG A 181 7.16 -12.93 -3.62
C ARG A 181 6.79 -14.25 -3.01
N ARG A 182 7.75 -15.15 -2.87
CA ARG A 182 7.63 -16.41 -2.14
C ARG A 182 8.52 -16.42 -0.91
N ASN A 183 7.93 -16.70 0.24
CA ASN A 183 8.66 -16.99 1.46
C ASN A 183 9.39 -18.33 1.32
N ARG A 184 10.71 -18.31 1.52
CA ARG A 184 11.56 -19.49 1.34
C ARG A 184 11.39 -20.54 2.43
N ALA A 185 10.92 -20.15 3.61
CA ALA A 185 10.70 -21.06 4.73
C ALA A 185 9.26 -21.62 4.73
N THR A 186 8.27 -20.76 4.47
CA THR A 186 6.85 -21.14 4.58
C THR A 186 6.18 -21.45 3.24
N GLY A 187 6.79 -21.07 2.11
CA GLY A 187 6.15 -21.16 0.79
C GLY A 187 5.07 -20.11 0.54
N GLU A 188 4.73 -19.28 1.52
CA GLU A 188 3.68 -18.26 1.43
C GLU A 188 3.96 -17.26 0.30
N LEU A 189 2.93 -16.95 -0.47
CA LEU A 189 2.98 -16.04 -1.61
C LEU A 189 2.39 -14.67 -1.26
N ALA A 190 3.03 -13.62 -1.76
CA ALA A 190 2.48 -12.26 -1.80
C ALA A 190 2.57 -11.71 -3.22
N TYR A 191 1.57 -10.92 -3.61
CA TYR A 191 1.37 -10.44 -4.97
C TYR A 191 1.38 -8.92 -5.00
N TYR A 192 1.98 -8.33 -6.03
CA TYR A 192 2.06 -6.89 -6.20
C TYR A 192 1.78 -6.53 -7.65
N LEU A 193 0.87 -5.58 -7.86
CA LEU A 193 0.72 -4.94 -9.16
C LEU A 193 1.76 -3.82 -9.26
N CYS A 194 2.53 -3.84 -10.33
CA CYS A 194 3.62 -2.93 -10.58
C CYS A 194 3.39 -2.15 -11.86
N PHE A 195 3.79 -0.88 -11.85
CA PHE A 195 3.92 -0.06 -13.04
C PHE A 195 5.27 0.67 -12.98
N SER A 196 5.90 0.81 -14.14
CA SER A 196 7.06 1.68 -14.30
C SER A 196 7.00 2.44 -15.63
N PRO A 197 7.24 3.77 -15.65
CA PRO A 197 7.20 4.56 -16.88
C PRO A 197 8.36 4.23 -17.83
N ARG A 198 9.40 3.56 -17.32
CA ARG A 198 10.58 3.11 -18.08
C ARG A 198 10.96 1.71 -17.62
N PRO A 199 11.56 0.87 -18.47
CA PRO A 199 12.03 -0.45 -18.07
C PRO A 199 12.97 -0.38 -16.86
N VAL A 200 12.71 -1.23 -15.86
CA VAL A 200 13.53 -1.34 -14.64
C VAL A 200 13.89 -2.79 -14.36
N PRO A 201 15.05 -3.05 -13.73
CA PRO A 201 15.41 -4.41 -13.35
C PRO A 201 14.52 -4.90 -12.20
N LEU A 202 14.34 -6.23 -12.11
CA LEU A 202 13.61 -6.88 -11.01
C LEU A 202 14.13 -6.44 -9.63
N THR A 203 15.43 -6.19 -9.49
CA THR A 203 16.04 -5.72 -8.25
C THR A 203 15.48 -4.39 -7.77
N GLU A 204 15.06 -3.51 -8.67
CA GLU A 204 14.44 -2.23 -8.35
C GLU A 204 13.02 -2.43 -7.79
N LEU A 205 12.21 -3.27 -8.45
CA LEU A 205 10.86 -3.62 -7.95
C LEU A 205 10.93 -4.28 -6.57
N VAL A 206 11.88 -5.20 -6.38
CA VAL A 206 12.12 -5.88 -5.09
C VAL A 206 12.56 -4.88 -4.01
N ARG A 207 13.40 -3.90 -4.37
CA ARG A 207 13.82 -2.82 -3.47
C ARG A 207 12.60 -2.01 -3.02
N VAL A 208 11.76 -1.59 -3.97
CA VAL A 208 10.55 -0.78 -3.70
C VAL A 208 9.59 -1.56 -2.80
N ALA A 209 9.26 -2.82 -3.14
CA ALA A 209 8.43 -3.70 -2.31
C ALA A 209 9.01 -3.89 -0.89
N GLY A 210 10.33 -3.99 -0.77
CA GLY A 210 11.05 -4.10 0.50
C GLY A 210 10.96 -2.86 1.39
N SER A 211 10.77 -1.68 0.80
CA SER A 211 10.66 -0.38 1.50
C SER A 211 9.42 -0.28 2.38
N ARG A 212 8.34 -1.00 2.05
CA ARG A 212 7.05 -0.94 2.77
C ARG A 212 7.20 -1.10 4.29
N TRP A 213 8.14 -1.94 4.72
CA TRP A 213 8.36 -2.19 6.14
C TRP A 213 8.77 -0.96 6.95
N ARG A 214 9.30 0.09 6.30
CA ARG A 214 9.64 1.37 6.96
C ARG A 214 8.39 2.11 7.45
N VAL A 215 7.23 1.87 6.85
CA VAL A 215 5.94 2.40 7.33
C VAL A 215 5.53 1.73 8.65
N ALA A 216 5.68 0.40 8.73
CA ALA A 216 5.31 -0.39 9.91
C ALA A 216 6.17 -0.07 11.15
N ASP A 217 7.42 0.40 10.96
CA ASP A 217 8.29 0.82 12.08
C ASP A 217 7.75 2.09 12.76
N ARG A 218 7.12 2.99 11.99
CA ARG A 218 6.49 4.21 12.52
C ARG A 218 5.12 3.96 13.15
N GLU A 219 4.34 3.00 12.67
CA GLU A 219 3.10 2.56 13.34
C GLU A 219 3.34 2.06 14.78
N ARG A 220 4.57 1.64 15.09
CA ARG A 220 5.01 1.32 16.46
C ARG A 220 5.49 2.57 17.23
N ALA A 221 6.21 3.48 16.59
CA ALA A 221 6.76 4.68 17.21
C ALA A 221 5.70 5.77 17.52
N GLY A 222 4.65 5.90 16.72
CA GLY A 222 3.53 6.85 16.95
C GLY A 222 2.61 6.49 18.13
N ARG A 223 3.00 5.53 18.96
CA ARG A 223 2.30 5.08 20.17
C ARG A 223 2.85 5.69 21.46
N ALA A 224 4.00 6.36 21.37
CA ALA A 224 4.71 6.95 22.51
C ALA A 224 4.50 8.47 22.64
N GLY A 225 3.62 9.06 21.82
CA GLY A 225 3.28 10.48 21.85
C GLY A 225 1.79 10.72 22.05
#